data_AF-A0A1X7V242-F1
#
_entry.id   AF-A0A1X7V242-F1
#
_cell.length_a   1.000
_cell.length_b   1.000
_cell.length_c   1.000
_cell.angle_alpha   90.00
_cell.angle_beta   90.00
_cell.angle_gamma   90.00
#
_symmetry.space_group_name_H-M   'P 1'
#
loop_
_entity.id
_entity.type
_entity.pdbx_description
1 polymer ?
#
loop_
_entity_poly.entity_id
_entity_poly.type
_entity_poly.pdbx_seq_one_letter_code
_entity_poly.pdbx_strand_id
1 'polypeptide(L)'
;MSPIVLLIVCVSVAGVSADSVDCTPDQDNGCRATCDDGTTLDISSLLSYPYKIAVDDNSVGQYFTYSPCSGLDCGALDEITVCLDNQGNCGSTHSSMWAVTKKDPLTFTVEYSCGVGTFCTSSAFTFVQNDDEETKVVYTSQEDGAYQFQVTGKCVGQMNCVNEPSNGHKKKSVIGPAGLVLMI
;
A
#
# COMPACT_ATOMS: atom_id res chain seq x y z
N MET A 1 -4.00 5.35 64.73
CA MET A 1 -4.73 5.56 63.47
C MET A 1 -3.86 6.41 62.58
N SER A 2 -3.29 5.83 61.52
CA SER A 2 -2.39 6.52 60.58
C SER A 2 -2.91 6.23 59.17
N PRO A 3 -3.22 7.25 58.34
CA PRO A 3 -3.61 6.99 56.97
C PRO A 3 -2.35 6.84 56.10
N ILE A 4 -2.30 5.74 55.35
CA ILE A 4 -1.31 5.50 54.30
C ILE A 4 -1.73 6.34 53.08
N VAL A 5 -0.89 7.31 52.71
CA VAL A 5 -1.04 8.10 51.49
C VAL A 5 -0.56 7.26 50.31
N LEU A 6 -1.49 6.79 49.49
CA LEU A 6 -1.19 6.05 48.26
C LEU A 6 -0.87 7.06 47.15
N LEU A 7 0.42 7.25 46.86
CA LEU A 7 0.90 8.02 45.70
C LEU A 7 0.75 7.16 44.44
N ILE A 8 -0.29 7.43 43.66
CA ILE A 8 -0.46 6.87 42.31
C ILE A 8 0.41 7.69 41.36
N VAL A 9 1.54 7.11 40.97
CA VAL A 9 2.41 7.66 39.91
C VAL A 9 1.77 7.30 38.57
N CYS A 10 1.08 8.26 37.94
CA CYS A 10 0.65 8.15 36.55
C CYS A 10 1.89 8.17 35.66
N VAL A 11 2.36 6.99 35.24
CA VAL A 11 3.34 6.87 34.16
C VAL A 11 2.57 7.09 32.86
N SER A 12 2.56 8.33 32.37
CA SER A 12 2.08 8.66 31.04
C SER A 12 3.01 7.99 30.03
N VAL A 13 2.56 6.89 29.42
CA VAL A 13 3.22 6.35 28.23
C VAL A 13 2.97 7.36 27.13
N ALA A 14 3.96 8.22 26.85
CA ALA A 14 3.91 9.09 25.69
C ALA A 14 3.84 8.17 24.48
N GLY A 15 2.67 8.12 23.85
CA GLY A 15 2.48 7.42 22.59
C GLY A 15 3.48 7.98 21.60
N VAL A 16 4.32 7.10 21.05
CA VAL A 16 5.16 7.44 19.91
C VAL A 16 4.17 7.66 18.76
N SER A 17 3.92 8.92 18.42
CA SER A 17 3.19 9.26 17.19
C SER A 17 3.97 8.58 16.07
N ALA A 18 3.34 7.67 15.33
CA ALA A 18 3.89 7.24 14.06
C ALA A 18 3.82 8.47 13.15
N ASP A 19 4.95 9.12 12.92
CA ASP A 19 5.04 10.26 12.01
C ASP A 19 4.72 9.75 10.59
N SER A 20 3.50 10.01 10.12
CA SER A 20 3.15 9.82 8.72
C SER A 20 3.78 10.94 7.89
N VAL A 21 4.34 10.59 6.75
CA VAL A 21 4.86 11.56 5.78
C VAL A 21 3.86 11.66 4.65
N ASP A 22 3.28 12.83 4.47
CA ASP A 22 2.35 13.10 3.37
C ASP A 22 3.11 13.12 2.04
N CYS A 23 2.40 12.73 0.98
CA CYS A 23 2.94 12.72 -0.36
C CYS A 23 2.03 13.45 -1.35
N THR A 24 2.68 14.13 -2.30
CA THR A 24 2.03 14.83 -3.39
C THR A 24 1.96 13.90 -4.61
N PRO A 25 0.75 13.52 -5.08
CA PRO A 25 0.58 12.76 -6.31
C PRO A 25 1.12 13.52 -7.53
N ASP A 26 1.68 12.80 -8.49
CA ASP A 26 2.08 13.34 -9.78
C ASP A 26 0.83 13.62 -10.63
N GLN A 27 0.68 14.85 -11.11
CA GLN A 27 -0.49 15.28 -11.90
C GLN A 27 -0.55 14.64 -13.29
N ASP A 28 0.60 14.24 -13.84
CA ASP A 28 0.70 13.61 -15.15
C ASP A 28 0.71 12.07 -15.06
N ASN A 29 0.82 11.52 -13.85
CA ASN A 29 0.89 10.08 -13.62
C ASN A 29 0.27 9.67 -12.27
N GLY A 30 -1.00 9.24 -12.29
CA GLY A 30 -1.75 8.82 -11.09
C GLY A 30 -1.18 7.61 -10.33
N CYS A 31 -0.12 6.99 -10.84
CA CYS A 31 0.63 5.91 -10.17
C CYS A 31 1.88 6.36 -9.43
N ARG A 32 2.16 7.67 -9.40
CA ARG A 32 3.37 8.20 -8.77
C ARG A 32 3.03 9.26 -7.75
N ALA A 33 3.84 9.30 -6.69
CA ALA A 33 3.79 10.37 -5.70
C ALA A 33 5.20 10.66 -5.17
N THR A 34 5.44 11.91 -4.78
CA THR A 34 6.66 12.31 -4.08
C THR A 34 6.30 12.81 -2.70
N CYS A 35 6.91 12.23 -1.67
CA CYS A 35 6.68 12.54 -0.26
C CYS A 35 7.54 13.71 0.21
N ASP A 36 7.11 14.38 1.28
CA ASP A 36 7.78 15.58 1.81
C ASP A 36 9.24 15.36 2.23
N ASP A 37 9.61 14.11 2.51
CA ASP A 37 10.96 13.69 2.86
C ASP A 37 11.84 13.32 1.64
N GLY A 38 11.31 13.49 0.43
CA GLY A 38 11.97 13.16 -0.83
C GLY A 38 11.80 11.71 -1.29
N THR A 39 11.06 10.87 -0.55
CA THR A 39 10.73 9.51 -1.00
C THR A 39 9.84 9.56 -2.22
N THR A 40 10.16 8.82 -3.27
CA THR A 40 9.28 8.66 -4.45
C THR A 40 8.64 7.28 -4.44
N LEU A 41 7.32 7.27 -4.52
CA LEU A 41 6.50 6.07 -4.66
C LEU A 41 6.07 5.92 -6.11
N ASP A 42 6.18 4.71 -6.64
CA ASP A 42 5.76 4.36 -8.00
C ASP A 42 5.12 2.97 -8.01
N ILE A 43 3.81 2.94 -8.26
CA ILE A 43 3.04 1.69 -8.36
C ILE A 43 2.74 1.31 -9.81
N SER A 44 3.31 2.00 -10.80
CA SER A 44 2.94 1.84 -12.23
C SER A 44 3.25 0.47 -12.81
N SER A 45 4.29 -0.19 -12.30
CA SER A 45 4.73 -1.53 -12.72
C SER A 45 4.37 -2.62 -11.72
N LEU A 46 3.64 -2.26 -10.65
CA LEU A 46 3.35 -3.17 -9.54
C LEU A 46 2.43 -4.32 -9.94
N LEU A 47 1.46 -4.03 -10.80
CA LEU A 47 0.45 -4.94 -11.32
C LEU A 47 0.28 -4.71 -12.81
N SER A 48 -0.29 -5.67 -13.51
CA SER A 48 -0.82 -5.44 -14.86
C SER A 48 -2.18 -4.76 -14.74
N TYR A 49 -2.21 -3.43 -14.85
CA TYR A 49 -3.45 -2.65 -14.83
C TYR A 49 -4.16 -2.70 -16.19
N PRO A 50 -5.51 -2.68 -16.22
CA PRO A 50 -6.41 -2.71 -15.07
C PRO A 50 -6.39 -4.08 -14.36
N TYR A 51 -6.33 -4.07 -13.03
CA TYR A 51 -6.22 -5.27 -12.22
C TYR A 51 -7.56 -5.65 -11.60
N LYS A 52 -7.90 -6.94 -11.59
CA LYS A 52 -9.16 -7.45 -11.04
C LYS A 52 -8.93 -8.05 -9.64
N ILE A 53 -9.64 -7.52 -8.66
CA ILE A 53 -9.60 -7.96 -7.26
C ILE A 53 -10.89 -8.73 -6.97
N ALA A 54 -10.79 -10.04 -6.78
CA ALA A 54 -11.96 -10.85 -6.43
C ALA A 54 -12.44 -10.52 -5.02
N VAL A 55 -13.77 -10.58 -4.82
CA VAL A 55 -14.40 -10.39 -3.52
C VAL A 55 -15.06 -11.71 -3.12
N ASP A 56 -14.69 -12.23 -1.95
CA ASP A 56 -15.29 -13.46 -1.41
C ASP A 56 -16.60 -13.18 -0.65
N ASP A 57 -16.89 -11.91 -0.36
CA ASP A 57 -18.11 -11.45 0.30
C ASP A 57 -19.19 -11.05 -0.71
N ASN A 58 -20.18 -11.92 -0.89
CA ASN A 58 -21.32 -11.70 -1.79
C ASN A 58 -22.20 -10.51 -1.41
N SER A 59 -22.02 -9.88 -0.24
CA SER A 59 -22.78 -8.70 0.19
C SER A 59 -22.25 -7.38 -0.38
N VAL A 60 -21.01 -7.36 -0.90
CA VAL A 60 -20.37 -6.17 -1.47
C VAL A 60 -20.53 -6.16 -3.00
N GLY A 61 -20.16 -7.25 -3.64
CA GLY A 61 -20.21 -7.43 -5.10
C GLY A 61 -19.31 -8.61 -5.50
N GLN A 62 -19.06 -8.79 -6.79
CA GLN A 62 -18.24 -9.93 -7.25
C GLN A 62 -16.75 -9.59 -7.34
N TYR A 63 -16.42 -8.38 -7.77
CA TYR A 63 -15.04 -7.94 -7.89
C TYR A 63 -14.91 -6.42 -7.97
N PHE A 64 -13.70 -5.95 -7.64
CA PHE A 64 -13.25 -4.62 -7.98
C PHE A 64 -12.31 -4.66 -9.20
N THR A 65 -12.35 -3.60 -10.00
CA THR A 65 -11.35 -3.31 -11.03
C THR A 65 -10.56 -2.10 -10.58
N TYR A 66 -9.23 -2.18 -10.58
CA TYR A 66 -8.30 -1.14 -10.11
C TYR A 66 -7.38 -0.70 -11.24
N SER A 67 -7.37 0.59 -11.57
CA SER A 67 -6.45 1.19 -12.57
C SER A 67 -6.03 2.62 -12.18
N PRO A 68 -5.01 2.75 -11.32
CA PRO A 68 -4.58 4.05 -10.80
C PRO A 68 -3.85 4.93 -11.83
N CYS A 69 -3.20 4.36 -12.84
CA CYS A 69 -2.36 5.14 -13.75
C CYS A 69 -3.15 5.81 -14.87
N SER A 70 -4.22 5.15 -15.32
CA SER A 70 -4.97 5.54 -16.53
C SER A 70 -6.44 5.80 -16.28
N GLY A 71 -6.95 5.47 -15.10
CA GLY A 71 -8.39 5.42 -14.85
C GLY A 71 -9.10 4.30 -15.62
N LEU A 72 -10.42 4.27 -15.46
CA LEU A 72 -11.38 3.31 -15.99
C LEU A 72 -12.67 4.02 -16.38
N ASP A 73 -13.40 3.38 -17.30
CA ASP A 73 -14.82 3.63 -17.48
C ASP A 73 -15.62 2.74 -16.51
N CYS A 74 -16.43 3.37 -15.67
CA CYS A 74 -17.29 2.74 -14.66
C CYS A 74 -18.76 2.99 -15.00
N GLY A 75 -19.34 2.13 -15.84
CA GLY A 75 -20.66 2.36 -16.41
C GLY A 75 -20.69 3.61 -17.28
N ALA A 76 -21.30 4.68 -16.79
CA ALA A 76 -21.40 5.98 -17.49
C ALA A 76 -20.41 7.04 -16.99
N LEU A 77 -19.59 6.70 -16.00
CA LEU A 77 -18.56 7.58 -15.44
C LEU A 77 -17.20 7.21 -16.03
N ASP A 78 -16.39 8.21 -16.34
CA ASP A 78 -15.00 8.09 -16.78
C ASP A 78 -14.03 8.48 -15.66
N GLU A 79 -12.73 8.24 -15.90
CA GLU A 79 -11.63 8.65 -15.02
C GLU A 79 -11.75 8.08 -13.59
N ILE A 80 -12.32 6.88 -13.47
CA ILE A 80 -12.49 6.16 -12.20
C ILE A 80 -11.29 5.26 -11.92
N THR A 81 -10.71 5.34 -10.73
CA THR A 81 -9.58 4.47 -10.35
C THR A 81 -10.04 3.09 -9.88
N VAL A 82 -11.17 3.04 -9.17
CA VAL A 82 -11.70 1.79 -8.60
C VAL A 82 -13.17 1.62 -8.97
N CYS A 83 -13.49 0.48 -9.59
CA CYS A 83 -14.84 0.12 -9.99
C CYS A 83 -15.32 -1.16 -9.30
N LEU A 84 -16.51 -1.13 -8.69
CA LEU A 84 -17.20 -2.34 -8.25
C LEU A 84 -18.10 -2.87 -9.38
N ASP A 85 -17.92 -4.14 -9.76
CA ASP A 85 -18.69 -4.82 -10.82
C ASP A 85 -18.81 -4.02 -12.13
N ASN A 86 -17.77 -3.22 -12.43
CA ASN A 86 -17.68 -2.28 -13.57
C ASN A 86 -18.77 -1.19 -13.62
N GLN A 87 -19.48 -0.92 -12.53
CA GLN A 87 -20.58 0.05 -12.49
C GLN A 87 -20.58 0.96 -11.27
N GLY A 88 -20.12 0.48 -10.11
CA GLY A 88 -20.04 1.27 -8.89
C GLY A 88 -18.74 2.07 -8.84
N ASN A 89 -18.83 3.40 -8.75
CA ASN A 89 -17.66 4.25 -8.53
C ASN A 89 -17.16 4.09 -7.09
N CYS A 90 -15.95 3.57 -6.95
CA CYS A 90 -15.30 3.30 -5.68
C CYS A 90 -14.03 4.15 -5.45
N GLY A 91 -13.81 5.19 -6.26
CA GLY A 91 -12.65 6.09 -6.11
C GLY A 91 -12.27 6.72 -7.45
N SER A 92 -12.01 8.02 -7.45
CA SER A 92 -11.68 8.78 -8.66
C SER A 92 -10.18 9.02 -8.81
N THR A 93 -9.72 9.11 -10.07
CA THR A 93 -8.31 9.39 -10.42
C THR A 93 -7.86 10.79 -9.98
N HIS A 94 -8.80 11.74 -9.88
CA HIS A 94 -8.49 13.15 -9.57
C HIS A 94 -8.34 13.48 -8.09
N SER A 95 -8.63 12.52 -7.21
CA SER A 95 -8.59 12.75 -5.78
C SER A 95 -7.97 11.54 -5.11
N SER A 96 -6.64 11.61 -4.94
CA SER A 96 -5.92 10.65 -4.12
C SER A 96 -5.10 11.32 -3.04
N MET A 97 -5.02 10.68 -1.88
CA MET A 97 -4.16 11.07 -0.77
C MET A 97 -3.17 9.95 -0.49
N TRP A 98 -1.89 10.29 -0.44
CA TRP A 98 -0.80 9.34 -0.28
C TRP A 98 -0.03 9.67 1.00
N ALA A 99 0.30 8.65 1.78
CA ALA A 99 1.09 8.85 2.99
C ALA A 99 1.98 7.64 3.28
N VAL A 100 3.24 7.87 3.62
CA VAL A 100 4.16 6.85 4.14
C VAL A 100 4.00 6.78 5.65
N THR A 101 3.64 5.60 6.18
CA THR A 101 3.46 5.38 7.62
C THR A 101 4.65 4.66 8.24
N LYS A 102 5.45 3.97 7.42
CA LYS A 102 6.68 3.28 7.84
C LYS A 102 7.65 3.14 6.68
N LYS A 103 8.96 3.29 6.92
CA LYS A 103 9.98 3.20 5.86
C LYS A 103 10.69 1.85 5.76
N ASP A 104 10.75 1.09 6.85
CA ASP A 104 11.47 -0.19 6.87
C ASP A 104 10.79 -1.22 7.81
N PRO A 105 10.11 -2.25 7.28
CA PRO A 105 9.71 -2.37 5.88
C PRO A 105 8.79 -1.21 5.45
N LEU A 106 8.82 -0.86 4.16
CA LEU A 106 7.98 0.20 3.63
C LEU A 106 6.49 -0.12 3.85
N THR A 107 5.75 0.84 4.39
CA THR A 107 4.30 0.83 4.44
C THR A 107 3.79 2.21 4.07
N PHE A 108 2.86 2.25 3.11
CA PHE A 108 2.21 3.49 2.72
C PHE A 108 0.75 3.24 2.35
N THR A 109 -0.05 4.29 2.43
CA THR A 109 -1.48 4.25 2.12
C THR A 109 -1.78 5.13 0.93
N VAL A 110 -2.74 4.70 0.11
CA VAL A 110 -3.35 5.50 -0.93
C VAL A 110 -4.85 5.47 -0.76
N GLU A 111 -5.45 6.62 -0.46
CA GLU A 111 -6.89 6.79 -0.43
C GLU A 111 -7.35 7.42 -1.73
N TYR A 112 -8.35 6.83 -2.39
CA TYR A 112 -9.04 7.37 -3.55
C TYR A 112 -10.43 7.82 -3.14
N SER A 113 -10.64 9.12 -3.14
CA SER A 113 -11.90 9.72 -2.68
C SER A 113 -13.03 9.50 -3.68
N CYS A 114 -14.25 9.48 -3.14
CA CYS A 114 -15.49 9.64 -3.89
C CYS A 114 -15.51 11.03 -4.57
N GLY A 115 -14.99 11.10 -5.81
CA GLY A 115 -14.81 12.36 -6.54
C GLY A 115 -16.03 12.79 -7.37
N VAL A 116 -16.63 11.86 -8.13
CA VAL A 116 -17.69 12.15 -9.11
C VAL A 116 -18.89 11.22 -8.97
N GLY A 117 -20.09 11.74 -9.17
CA GLY A 117 -21.36 10.99 -9.08
C GLY A 117 -22.02 11.05 -7.70
N THR A 118 -23.32 10.77 -7.66
CA THR A 118 -24.14 10.85 -6.43
C THR A 118 -24.09 9.58 -5.58
N PHE A 119 -23.60 8.48 -6.14
CA PHE A 119 -23.46 7.18 -5.49
C PHE A 119 -22.03 6.70 -5.68
N CYS A 120 -21.11 7.23 -4.88
CA CYS A 120 -19.75 6.73 -4.80
C CYS A 120 -19.34 6.43 -3.36
N THR A 121 -18.32 5.59 -3.24
CA THR A 121 -17.71 5.17 -1.98
C THR A 121 -16.21 5.33 -2.16
N SER A 122 -15.47 5.77 -1.15
CA SER A 122 -14.02 5.87 -1.27
C SER A 122 -13.38 4.48 -1.21
N SER A 123 -12.11 4.36 -1.63
CA SER A 123 -11.30 3.17 -1.43
C SER A 123 -9.95 3.53 -0.83
N ALA A 124 -9.49 2.74 0.13
CA ALA A 124 -8.17 2.89 0.74
C ALA A 124 -7.34 1.64 0.50
N PHE A 125 -6.15 1.82 -0.04
CA PHE A 125 -5.17 0.77 -0.30
C PHE A 125 -4.00 0.93 0.67
N THR A 126 -3.70 -0.13 1.43
CA THR A 126 -2.51 -0.19 2.27
C THR A 126 -1.47 -1.09 1.63
N PHE A 127 -0.35 -0.51 1.23
CA PHE A 127 0.78 -1.19 0.62
C PHE A 127 1.78 -1.56 1.70
N VAL A 128 2.12 -2.85 1.81
CA VAL A 128 3.02 -3.39 2.83
C VAL A 128 4.13 -4.19 2.15
N GLN A 129 5.36 -3.73 2.31
CA GLN A 129 6.52 -4.49 1.85
C GLN A 129 6.72 -5.74 2.72
N ASN A 130 6.91 -6.88 2.08
CA ASN A 130 7.28 -8.14 2.72
C ASN A 130 8.30 -8.91 1.85
N ASP A 131 8.55 -10.18 2.16
CA ASP A 131 9.49 -11.02 1.40
C ASP A 131 8.82 -11.83 0.26
N ASP A 132 7.53 -11.60 -0.03
CA ASP A 132 6.81 -12.33 -1.09
C ASP A 132 7.24 -11.81 -2.47
N GLU A 133 7.74 -12.70 -3.33
CA GLU A 133 8.16 -12.34 -4.70
C GLU A 133 6.98 -11.91 -5.59
N GLU A 134 5.77 -12.38 -5.30
CA GLU A 134 4.55 -12.00 -6.02
C GLU A 134 3.76 -10.93 -5.27
N THR A 135 3.35 -9.89 -6.00
CA THR A 135 2.41 -8.91 -5.48
C THR A 135 1.01 -9.53 -5.36
N LYS A 136 0.39 -9.38 -4.19
CA LYS A 136 -0.99 -9.79 -3.92
C LYS A 136 -1.82 -8.58 -3.55
N VAL A 137 -3.05 -8.54 -4.03
CA VAL A 137 -4.05 -7.55 -3.64
C VAL A 137 -5.27 -8.27 -3.09
N VAL A 138 -5.71 -7.87 -1.91
CA VAL A 138 -6.84 -8.49 -1.22
C VAL A 138 -7.80 -7.40 -0.74
N TYR A 139 -9.09 -7.59 -1.00
CA TYR A 139 -10.14 -6.84 -0.33
C TYR A 139 -10.27 -7.34 1.11
N THR A 140 -10.20 -6.44 2.09
CA THR A 140 -10.22 -6.83 3.51
C THR A 140 -11.56 -6.60 4.18
N SER A 141 -12.17 -5.43 3.96
CA SER A 141 -13.40 -5.01 4.65
C SER A 141 -13.95 -3.70 4.06
N GLN A 142 -15.11 -3.26 4.54
CA GLN A 142 -15.58 -1.90 4.38
C GLN A 142 -15.61 -1.24 5.77
N GLU A 143 -14.80 -0.21 5.95
CA GLU A 143 -14.61 0.48 7.24
C GLU A 143 -14.61 1.99 7.00
N ASP A 144 -15.21 2.74 7.93
CA ASP A 144 -15.30 4.21 7.89
C ASP A 144 -15.86 4.78 6.57
N GLY A 145 -16.74 4.02 5.91
CA GLY A 145 -17.35 4.43 4.64
C GLY A 145 -16.45 4.27 3.42
N ALA A 146 -15.33 3.56 3.54
CA ALA A 146 -14.42 3.24 2.44
C ALA A 146 -14.19 1.73 2.31
N TYR A 147 -13.99 1.25 1.07
CA TYR A 147 -13.52 -0.11 0.82
C TYR A 147 -12.02 -0.20 1.13
N GLN A 148 -11.64 -1.22 1.90
CA GLN A 148 -10.29 -1.42 2.37
C GLN A 148 -9.60 -2.53 1.57
N PHE A 149 -8.40 -2.23 1.11
CA PHE A 149 -7.57 -3.16 0.34
C PHE A 149 -6.18 -3.24 0.95
N GLN A 150 -5.60 -4.44 0.94
CA GLN A 150 -4.22 -4.66 1.30
C GLN A 150 -3.44 -5.13 0.08
N VAL A 151 -2.31 -4.48 -0.19
CA VAL A 151 -1.36 -4.83 -1.24
C VAL A 151 -0.06 -5.26 -0.58
N THR A 152 0.39 -6.49 -0.83
CA THR A 152 1.62 -7.03 -0.25
C THR A 152 2.57 -7.54 -1.31
N GLY A 153 3.86 -7.37 -1.10
CA GLY A 153 4.89 -7.91 -1.98
C GLY A 153 6.27 -7.34 -1.63
N LYS A 154 7.30 -7.87 -2.27
CA LYS A 154 8.69 -7.40 -2.12
C LYS A 154 8.93 -6.00 -2.65
N CYS A 155 8.27 -5.66 -3.75
CA CYS A 155 8.40 -4.39 -4.44
C CYS A 155 7.03 -3.74 -4.61
N VAL A 156 6.53 -3.05 -3.58
CA VAL A 156 5.16 -2.49 -3.54
C VAL A 156 5.09 -0.99 -3.84
N GLY A 157 6.20 -0.34 -4.17
CA GLY A 157 6.20 1.08 -4.53
C GLY A 157 7.57 1.77 -4.61
N GLN A 158 8.67 1.07 -4.31
CA GLN A 158 10.01 1.65 -4.37
C GLN A 158 10.51 1.70 -5.82
N MET A 159 10.93 2.88 -6.30
CA MET A 159 11.43 3.05 -7.68
C MET A 159 12.64 2.16 -8.06
N ASN A 160 13.47 1.80 -7.08
CA ASN A 160 14.69 1.01 -7.30
C ASN A 160 14.63 -0.36 -6.62
N CYS A 161 13.43 -0.92 -6.45
CA CYS A 161 13.31 -2.27 -5.91
C CYS A 161 13.91 -3.27 -6.89
N VAL A 162 14.98 -3.95 -6.47
CA VAL A 162 15.57 -5.03 -7.25
C VAL A 162 14.94 -6.32 -6.74
N ASN A 163 14.19 -6.99 -7.61
CA ASN A 163 13.90 -8.42 -7.43
C ASN A 163 15.21 -9.17 -7.67
N GLU A 164 16.13 -9.14 -6.71
CA GLU A 164 17.20 -10.13 -6.72
C GLU A 164 16.49 -11.48 -6.58
N PRO A 165 16.67 -12.43 -7.51
CA PRO A 165 16.17 -13.77 -7.28
C PRO A 165 16.74 -14.21 -5.95
N SER A 166 15.88 -14.71 -5.06
CA SER A 166 16.29 -15.41 -3.84
C SER A 166 17.13 -16.62 -4.27
N ASN A 167 18.39 -16.37 -4.60
CA ASN A 167 19.38 -17.39 -4.80
C ASN A 167 19.61 -17.93 -3.40
N GLY A 168 18.85 -18.98 -3.08
CA GLY A 168 19.17 -19.97 -2.07
C GLY A 168 20.50 -20.64 -2.39
N HIS A 169 21.58 -19.87 -2.30
CA HIS A 169 22.95 -20.31 -2.16
C HIS A 169 23.62 -19.26 -1.29
N LYS A 170 23.49 -19.43 0.02
CA LYS A 170 24.55 -19.03 0.95
C LYS A 170 25.82 -19.74 0.51
N LYS A 171 26.58 -19.17 -0.44
CA LYS A 171 28.00 -19.46 -0.56
C LYS A 171 28.62 -18.87 0.70
N LYS A 172 28.74 -19.70 1.73
CA LYS A 172 29.66 -19.44 2.85
C LYS A 172 31.03 -19.24 2.24
N SER A 173 31.45 -17.98 2.11
CA SER A 173 32.84 -17.64 1.91
C SER A 173 33.56 -17.95 3.22
N VAL A 174 34.14 -19.14 3.31
CA VAL A 174 35.11 -19.45 4.37
C VAL A 174 36.43 -18.91 3.88
N ILE A 175 36.78 -17.70 4.34
CA ILE A 175 38.13 -17.15 4.17
C ILE A 175 39.04 -17.89 5.15
N GLY A 176 39.67 -18.97 4.69
CA GLY A 176 40.85 -19.55 5.34
C GLY A 176 42.09 -18.74 4.99
N PRO A 177 43.08 -18.62 5.89
CA PRO A 177 44.29 -17.86 5.62
C PRO A 177 45.13 -18.58 4.56
N ALA A 178 45.60 -17.80 3.59
CA ALA A 178 46.46 -18.17 2.47
C ALA A 178 45.88 -19.13 1.42
N GLY A 179 45.25 -18.53 0.40
CA GLY A 179 45.53 -18.87 -1.00
C GLY A 179 45.21 -20.28 -1.47
N LEU A 180 43.93 -20.64 -1.55
CA LEU A 180 43.44 -21.59 -2.56
C LEU A 180 41.94 -21.40 -2.74
N VAL A 181 41.50 -20.92 -3.91
CA VAL A 181 40.07 -20.91 -4.28
C VAL A 181 39.78 -22.24 -4.96
N LEU A 182 39.15 -23.16 -4.23
CA LEU A 182 38.53 -24.35 -4.81
C LEU A 182 37.07 -23.99 -5.14
N MET A 183 36.73 -23.92 -6.43
CA MET A 183 35.33 -23.85 -6.85
C MET A 183 34.78 -25.28 -6.89
N ILE A 184 33.74 -25.54 -6.09
CA ILE A 184 32.88 -26.72 -6.21
C ILE A 184 31.48 -26.22 -6.56
#